data_AF-A0A9E3X7G0-F1
#
_entry.id   AF-A0A9E3X7G0-F1
#
_cell.length_a   1.000
_cell.length_b   1.000
_cell.length_c   1.000
_cell.angle_alpha   90.00
_cell.angle_beta   90.00
_cell.angle_gamma   90.00
#
_symmetry.space_group_name_H-M   'P 1'
#
loop_
_entity.id
_entity.type
_entity.pdbx_description
1 polymer ?
#
loop_
_entity_poly.entity_id
_entity_poly.type
_entity_poly.pdbx_seq_one_letter_code
_entity_poly.pdbx_strand_id
1 'polypeptide(L)'
;MIKNYRTYIRMAAAVIGAVGLLVLIAGGVLYAHTAQQAPRLIVNADSESFYDDVTVESGDVHTGDIILYTGDLRVESGGTVKGAAVVYSGDITIEEGGTVAGDVVGASGDARIAGHIQGNLVIWSGDIALESSATVDGDISVMSGDIHRDRDAEIGGSIIAGPKLPEFPGLLEGFPLRAPELPVLPIGTAVERAVAPPAAPSGDLSGLTRFVLRLVAASFFTAIVVLITGLAYYLQPTFINRIRTSLTQQRPLGFVVGLLISLLLTMFMLLVLSSKSWFLAICLAPLSILALLLFLILNTGGWAALSLTVGERILAFTKMRTTQPLIPLLIGVTAMTGLLSFVWALGGCMRPVAYLAMLVLTSLGSGALIMQQMN
;
A
#
# COMPACT_ATOMS: atom_id res chain seq x y z
N MET A 1 -30.62 -20.73 34.46
CA MET A 1 -30.22 -20.20 33.13
C MET A 1 -29.47 -18.86 33.16
N ILE A 2 -29.58 -18.02 34.20
CA ILE A 2 -28.96 -16.67 34.21
C ILE A 2 -27.46 -16.68 34.59
N LYS A 3 -26.98 -17.69 35.33
CA LYS A 3 -25.60 -17.76 35.84
C LYS A 3 -24.54 -18.00 34.75
N ASN A 4 -24.92 -18.68 33.66
CA ASN A 4 -24.01 -18.94 32.53
C ASN A 4 -23.82 -17.72 31.64
N TYR A 5 -24.84 -16.84 31.52
CA TYR A 5 -24.80 -15.67 30.64
C TYR A 5 -23.71 -14.66 31.04
N ARG A 6 -23.49 -14.47 32.35
CA ARG A 6 -22.38 -13.62 32.86
C ARG A 6 -21.00 -14.19 32.55
N THR A 7 -20.86 -15.52 32.59
CA THR A 7 -19.59 -16.20 32.25
C THR A 7 -19.31 -16.08 30.75
N TYR A 8 -20.33 -16.20 29.90
CA TYR A 8 -20.19 -16.04 28.45
C TYR A 8 -19.94 -14.58 28.03
N ILE A 9 -20.54 -13.58 28.68
CA ILE A 9 -20.21 -12.16 28.44
C ILE A 9 -18.75 -11.89 28.80
N ARG A 10 -18.25 -12.45 29.90
CA ARG A 10 -16.84 -12.33 30.29
C ARG A 10 -15.90 -13.00 29.29
N MET A 11 -16.28 -14.16 28.74
CA MET A 11 -15.50 -14.82 27.68
C MET A 11 -15.54 -14.06 26.36
N ALA A 12 -16.70 -13.53 25.94
CA ALA A 12 -16.81 -12.74 24.71
C ALA A 12 -16.03 -11.43 24.80
N ALA A 13 -16.10 -10.74 25.94
CA ALA A 13 -15.28 -9.55 26.22
C ALA A 13 -13.78 -9.90 26.26
N ALA A 14 -13.41 -11.05 26.81
CA ALA A 14 -12.03 -11.53 26.82
C ALA A 14 -11.54 -11.88 25.41
N VAL A 15 -12.37 -12.48 24.55
CA VAL A 15 -12.04 -12.78 23.16
C VAL A 15 -11.94 -11.51 22.33
N ILE A 16 -12.87 -10.56 22.47
CA ILE A 16 -12.79 -9.25 21.79
C ILE A 16 -11.58 -8.47 22.26
N GLY A 17 -11.28 -8.47 23.56
CA GLY A 17 -10.07 -7.87 24.13
C GLY A 17 -8.79 -8.54 23.64
N ALA A 18 -8.76 -9.88 23.57
CA ALA A 18 -7.62 -10.63 23.07
C ALA A 18 -7.41 -10.42 21.57
N VAL A 19 -8.48 -10.35 20.77
CA VAL A 19 -8.42 -10.06 19.33
C VAL A 19 -8.02 -8.61 19.10
N GLY A 20 -8.54 -7.65 19.87
CA GLY A 20 -8.12 -6.25 19.83
C GLY A 20 -6.64 -6.09 20.19
N LEU A 21 -6.16 -6.81 21.21
CA LEU A 21 -4.76 -6.86 21.59
C LEU A 21 -3.90 -7.54 20.51
N LEU A 22 -4.38 -8.62 19.89
CA LEU A 22 -3.69 -9.28 18.77
C LEU A 22 -3.63 -8.40 17.53
N VAL A 23 -4.65 -7.59 17.24
CA VAL A 23 -4.66 -6.62 16.14
C VAL A 23 -3.75 -5.44 16.46
N LEU A 24 -3.66 -4.99 17.71
CA LEU A 24 -2.71 -3.97 18.15
C LEU A 24 -1.27 -4.48 18.13
N ILE A 25 -1.04 -5.75 18.51
CA ILE A 25 0.28 -6.39 18.45
C ILE A 25 0.64 -6.69 17.00
N ALA A 26 -0.24 -7.26 16.17
CA ALA A 26 0.04 -7.55 14.78
C ALA A 26 0.17 -6.26 13.94
N GLY A 27 -0.66 -5.25 14.22
CA GLY A 27 -0.54 -3.91 13.64
C GLY A 27 0.75 -3.22 14.10
N GLY A 28 1.07 -3.27 15.39
CA GLY A 28 2.31 -2.74 15.95
C GLY A 28 3.57 -3.46 15.46
N VAL A 29 3.51 -4.77 15.25
CA VAL A 29 4.60 -5.60 14.70
C VAL A 29 4.76 -5.37 13.20
N LEU A 30 3.67 -5.19 12.43
CA LEU A 30 3.76 -4.78 11.03
C LEU A 30 4.32 -3.35 10.88
N TYR A 31 3.91 -2.41 11.73
CA TYR A 31 4.45 -1.04 11.76
C TYR A 31 5.90 -1.00 12.23
N ALA A 32 6.27 -1.80 13.24
CA ALA A 32 7.63 -1.88 13.76
C ALA A 32 8.59 -2.54 12.77
N HIS A 33 8.17 -3.55 12.01
CA HIS A 33 9.02 -4.14 10.96
C HIS A 33 9.27 -3.21 9.77
N THR A 34 8.35 -2.30 9.45
CA THR A 34 8.63 -1.26 8.44
C THR A 34 9.45 -0.10 8.99
N ALA A 35 9.35 0.22 10.28
CA ALA A 35 10.05 1.35 10.89
C ALA A 35 11.51 1.06 11.27
N GLN A 36 11.91 -0.21 11.40
CA GLN A 36 13.18 -0.58 12.04
C GLN A 36 14.24 -1.16 11.08
N GLN A 37 13.95 -1.22 9.77
CA GLN A 37 14.89 -1.63 8.73
C GLN A 37 15.00 -0.66 7.54
N ALA A 38 14.44 0.55 7.65
CA ALA A 38 15.02 1.64 6.88
C ALA A 38 16.39 1.93 7.50
N PRO A 39 17.50 1.97 6.72
CA PRO A 39 18.70 2.60 7.24
C PRO A 39 18.27 3.99 7.74
N ARG A 40 18.64 4.33 8.98
CA ARG A 40 18.64 5.75 9.37
C ARG A 40 19.68 6.42 8.48
N LEU A 41 19.28 6.78 7.27
CA LEU A 41 19.78 7.98 6.65
C LEU A 41 19.40 9.07 7.63
N ILE A 42 20.36 9.46 8.46
CA ILE A 42 20.29 10.74 9.14
C ILE A 42 20.46 11.76 8.01
N VAL A 43 19.37 11.99 7.26
CA VAL A 43 19.23 13.15 6.41
C VAL A 43 19.02 14.27 7.41
N ASN A 44 20.07 15.05 7.65
CA ASN A 44 19.89 16.39 8.20
C ASN A 44 19.07 17.14 7.15
N ALA A 45 17.75 17.09 7.33
CA ALA A 45 16.77 17.69 6.44
C ALA A 45 16.77 19.20 6.65
N ASP A 46 17.83 19.84 6.17
CA ASP A 46 17.86 21.27 5.90
C ASP A 46 17.69 21.46 4.38
N SER A 47 16.48 21.21 3.86
CA SER A 47 15.89 22.01 2.79
C SER A 47 14.48 21.52 2.43
N GLU A 48 13.56 22.45 2.58
CA GLU A 48 12.15 22.37 2.24
C GLU A 48 11.96 22.59 0.73
N SER A 49 11.12 21.79 0.07
CA SER A 49 9.93 22.29 -0.64
C SER A 49 9.09 21.13 -1.17
N PHE A 50 7.78 21.32 -1.07
CA PHE A 50 6.73 20.31 -1.24
C PHE A 50 5.76 20.86 -2.31
N TYR A 51 5.52 20.07 -3.36
CA TYR A 51 4.54 20.27 -4.47
C TYR A 51 4.84 21.33 -5.55
N ASP A 52 6.02 21.95 -5.58
CA ASP A 52 6.36 22.96 -6.60
C ASP A 52 7.64 22.59 -7.34
N ASP A 53 7.82 23.19 -8.52
CA ASP A 53 9.01 23.00 -9.34
C ASP A 53 10.23 23.64 -8.66
N VAL A 54 11.38 22.97 -8.72
CA VAL A 54 12.63 23.47 -8.15
C VAL A 54 13.62 23.73 -9.26
N THR A 55 14.06 24.98 -9.36
CA THR A 55 15.15 25.40 -10.25
C THR A 55 16.35 25.81 -9.42
N VAL A 56 17.49 25.15 -9.62
CA VAL A 56 18.79 25.57 -9.07
C VAL A 56 19.45 26.44 -10.13
N GLU A 57 19.45 27.75 -9.90
CA GLU A 57 19.93 28.74 -10.86
C GLU A 57 21.46 28.67 -11.06
N SER A 58 21.92 29.24 -12.17
CA SER A 58 23.34 29.36 -12.49
C SER A 58 24.14 30.03 -11.36
N GLY A 59 25.11 29.31 -10.78
CA GLY A 59 26.00 29.80 -9.73
C GLY A 59 25.48 29.57 -8.32
N ASP A 60 24.26 29.09 -8.17
CA ASP A 60 23.71 28.71 -6.88
C ASP A 60 24.20 27.33 -6.45
N VAL A 61 24.42 27.19 -5.14
CA VAL A 61 24.86 25.96 -4.52
C VAL A 61 23.83 25.51 -3.50
N HIS A 62 22.99 24.56 -3.88
CA HIS A 62 22.05 23.93 -2.97
C HIS A 62 22.78 22.95 -2.06
N THR A 63 22.72 23.19 -0.75
CA THR A 63 23.39 22.34 0.24
C THR A 63 22.36 21.43 0.89
N GLY A 64 22.49 20.12 0.65
CA GLY A 64 21.57 19.10 1.17
C GLY A 64 20.87 18.34 0.05
N ASP A 65 19.97 17.45 0.45
CA ASP A 65 19.20 16.61 -0.45
C ASP A 65 17.94 17.34 -0.91
N ILE A 66 17.59 17.24 -2.19
CA ILE A 66 16.35 17.75 -2.76
C ILE A 66 15.35 16.60 -2.86
N ILE A 67 14.16 16.76 -2.28
CA ILE A 67 13.10 15.73 -2.33
C ILE A 67 11.79 16.37 -2.80
N LEU A 68 11.41 16.11 -4.06
CA LEU A 68 10.16 16.59 -4.67
C LEU A 68 9.14 15.46 -4.71
N TYR A 69 7.98 15.66 -4.07
CA TYR A 69 6.86 14.71 -4.18
C TYR A 69 6.09 14.88 -5.49
N THR A 70 6.00 16.12 -5.97
CA THR A 70 5.36 16.52 -7.22
C THR A 70 6.02 17.82 -7.67
N GLY A 71 6.31 17.94 -8.96
CA GLY A 71 7.02 19.08 -9.55
C GLY A 71 8.31 18.67 -10.22
N ASP A 72 8.78 19.51 -11.14
CA ASP A 72 9.95 19.25 -11.97
C ASP A 72 11.23 19.78 -11.30
N LEU A 73 12.34 19.06 -11.46
CA LEU A 73 13.66 19.51 -11.04
C LEU A 73 14.43 20.03 -12.25
N ARG A 74 14.87 21.29 -12.20
CA ARG A 74 15.82 21.87 -13.16
C ARG A 74 17.10 22.29 -12.44
N VAL A 75 18.25 21.79 -12.88
CA VAL A 75 19.57 22.30 -12.49
C VAL A 75 20.14 23.02 -13.69
N GLU A 76 20.24 24.34 -13.61
CA GLU A 76 20.77 25.16 -14.70
C GLU A 76 22.29 25.04 -14.82
N SER A 77 22.82 25.52 -15.96
CA SER A 77 24.26 25.61 -16.18
C SER A 77 24.98 26.34 -15.03
N GLY A 78 25.90 25.65 -14.35
CA GLY A 78 26.66 26.19 -13.22
C GLY A 78 25.95 26.09 -11.86
N GLY A 79 24.71 25.59 -11.82
CA GLY A 79 24.03 25.22 -10.58
C GLY A 79 24.63 23.95 -9.97
N THR A 80 24.77 23.90 -8.64
CA THR A 80 25.36 22.75 -7.95
C THR A 80 24.47 22.25 -6.81
N VAL A 81 24.12 20.97 -6.83
CA VAL A 81 23.45 20.27 -5.72
C VAL A 81 24.48 19.42 -4.99
N LYS A 82 24.73 19.73 -3.71
CA LYS A 82 25.73 19.03 -2.88
C LYS A 82 25.21 17.74 -2.21
N GLY A 83 23.96 17.39 -2.42
CA GLY A 83 23.33 16.16 -1.92
C GLY A 83 22.68 15.34 -3.04
N ALA A 84 21.79 14.43 -2.65
CA ALA A 84 20.99 13.63 -3.57
C ALA A 84 19.77 14.41 -4.06
N ALA A 85 19.25 14.05 -5.24
CA ALA A 85 18.02 14.59 -5.79
C ALA A 85 17.00 13.47 -6.01
N VAL A 86 15.83 13.57 -5.39
CA VAL A 86 14.76 12.58 -5.47
C VAL A 86 13.47 13.25 -5.93
N VAL A 87 12.96 12.86 -7.10
CA VAL A 87 11.71 13.36 -7.68
C VAL A 87 10.72 12.20 -7.82
N TYR A 88 9.60 12.26 -7.10
CA TYR A 88 8.59 11.20 -7.14
C TYR A 88 7.66 11.31 -8.35
N SER A 89 7.32 12.53 -8.78
CA SER A 89 6.37 12.77 -9.87
C SER A 89 6.69 14.10 -10.55
N GLY A 90 7.41 14.04 -11.65
CA GLY A 90 7.90 15.20 -12.39
C GLY A 90 9.18 14.86 -13.15
N ASP A 91 9.55 15.73 -14.07
CA ASP A 91 10.70 15.53 -14.93
C ASP A 91 11.98 16.06 -14.26
N ILE A 92 13.12 15.45 -14.60
CA ILE A 92 14.44 15.87 -14.12
C ILE A 92 15.23 16.40 -15.31
N THR A 93 15.63 17.67 -15.26
CA THR A 93 16.52 18.27 -16.24
C THR A 93 17.80 18.78 -15.57
N ILE A 94 18.95 18.27 -15.99
CA ILE A 94 20.26 18.79 -15.59
C ILE A 94 20.93 19.35 -16.82
N GLU A 95 21.06 20.67 -16.91
CA GLU A 95 21.70 21.34 -18.04
C GLU A 95 23.22 21.14 -18.08
N GLU A 96 23.82 21.45 -19.23
CA GLU A 96 25.27 21.46 -19.40
C GLU A 96 25.94 22.34 -18.33
N GLY A 97 26.95 21.83 -17.64
CA GLY A 97 27.61 22.53 -16.54
C GLY A 97 26.88 22.50 -15.20
N GLY A 98 25.65 21.97 -15.13
CA GLY A 98 24.97 21.65 -13.88
C GLY A 98 25.62 20.43 -13.20
N THR A 99 25.76 20.45 -11.87
CA THR A 99 26.39 19.35 -11.12
C THR A 99 25.53 18.86 -9.97
N VAL A 100 25.35 17.54 -9.87
CA VAL A 100 24.74 16.87 -8.71
C VAL A 100 25.76 15.93 -8.07
N ALA A 101 26.13 16.20 -6.83
CA ALA A 101 27.15 15.46 -6.11
C ALA A 101 26.67 14.09 -5.58
N GLY A 102 25.35 13.92 -5.40
CA GLY A 102 24.74 12.68 -4.92
C GLY A 102 24.05 11.87 -6.01
N ASP A 103 23.24 10.91 -5.58
CA ASP A 103 22.39 10.11 -6.45
C ASP A 103 21.19 10.92 -6.96
N VAL A 104 20.78 10.64 -8.20
CA VAL A 104 19.58 11.22 -8.82
C VAL A 104 18.56 10.11 -9.02
N VAL A 105 17.38 10.26 -8.42
CA VAL A 105 16.31 9.26 -8.42
C VAL A 105 15.00 9.88 -8.91
N GLY A 106 14.46 9.38 -10.02
CA GLY A 106 13.14 9.73 -10.55
C GLY A 106 12.18 8.55 -10.45
N ALA A 107 11.04 8.70 -9.77
CA ALA A 107 10.07 7.62 -9.68
C ALA A 107 9.08 7.59 -10.86
N SER A 108 8.65 8.76 -11.34
CA SER A 108 7.73 8.93 -12.46
C SER A 108 8.00 10.24 -13.18
N GLY A 109 8.44 10.18 -14.44
CA GLY A 109 8.85 11.33 -15.25
C GLY A 109 10.12 11.04 -16.03
N ASP A 110 10.38 11.84 -17.06
CA ASP A 110 11.53 11.68 -17.93
C ASP A 110 12.76 12.40 -17.35
N ALA A 111 13.96 11.90 -17.66
CA ALA A 111 15.21 12.50 -17.22
C ALA A 111 16.07 12.93 -18.41
N ARG A 112 16.35 14.23 -18.52
CA ARG A 112 17.24 14.82 -19.52
C ARG A 112 18.51 15.32 -18.85
N ILE A 113 19.64 14.68 -19.14
CA ILE A 113 20.91 14.97 -18.51
C ILE A 113 21.90 15.46 -19.57
N ALA A 114 22.37 16.68 -19.41
CA ALA A 114 23.50 17.28 -20.14
C ALA A 114 24.65 17.67 -19.19
N GLY A 115 24.43 17.68 -17.88
CA GLY A 115 25.43 17.99 -16.86
C GLY A 115 26.11 16.76 -16.25
N HIS A 116 26.68 16.96 -15.06
CA HIS A 116 27.48 15.95 -14.35
C HIS A 116 26.78 15.42 -13.09
N ILE A 117 26.68 14.09 -12.99
CA ILE A 117 26.17 13.37 -11.83
C ILE A 117 27.31 12.53 -11.24
N GLN A 118 27.70 12.81 -10.01
CA GLN A 118 28.77 12.08 -9.33
C GLN A 118 28.29 10.76 -8.70
N GLY A 119 26.98 10.62 -8.51
CA GLY A 119 26.35 9.40 -8.02
C GLY A 119 25.73 8.53 -9.12
N ASN A 120 24.73 7.76 -8.73
CA ASN A 120 23.95 6.90 -9.63
C ASN A 120 22.73 7.66 -10.18
N LEU A 121 22.26 7.25 -11.36
CA LEU A 121 21.02 7.74 -11.96
C LEU A 121 19.99 6.61 -12.03
N VAL A 122 18.87 6.75 -11.34
CA VAL A 122 17.84 5.72 -11.26
C VAL A 122 16.48 6.29 -11.65
N ILE A 123 15.89 5.81 -12.75
CA ILE A 123 14.54 6.17 -13.19
C ILE A 123 13.62 4.93 -13.15
N TRP A 124 12.55 4.99 -12.36
CA TRP A 124 11.62 3.85 -12.28
C TRP A 124 10.64 3.80 -13.45
N SER A 125 10.09 4.94 -13.85
CA SER A 125 9.10 5.03 -14.92
C SER A 125 9.29 6.31 -15.72
N GLY A 126 9.82 6.19 -16.93
CA GLY A 126 10.17 7.31 -17.80
C GLY A 126 11.45 7.02 -18.59
N ASP A 127 11.69 7.84 -19.60
CA ASP A 127 12.85 7.70 -20.49
C ASP A 127 14.04 8.51 -19.95
N ILE A 128 15.26 8.01 -20.18
CA ILE A 128 16.49 8.76 -19.93
C ILE A 128 17.06 9.24 -21.27
N ALA A 129 17.28 10.54 -21.39
CA ALA A 129 18.06 11.15 -22.45
C ALA A 129 19.39 11.68 -21.89
N LEU A 130 20.51 11.05 -22.25
CA LEU A 130 21.86 11.54 -21.97
C LEU A 130 22.37 12.30 -23.20
N GLU A 131 22.57 13.59 -23.05
CA GLU A 131 23.11 14.47 -24.10
C GLU A 131 24.64 14.36 -24.17
N SER A 132 25.26 14.94 -25.21
CA SER A 132 26.69 14.76 -25.52
C SER A 132 27.64 15.20 -24.41
N SER A 133 27.23 16.15 -23.57
CA SER A 133 28.02 16.67 -22.44
C SER A 133 27.76 15.94 -21.12
N ALA A 134 26.89 14.94 -21.11
CA ALA A 134 26.50 14.25 -19.88
C ALA A 134 27.62 13.36 -19.33
N THR A 135 27.88 13.45 -18.03
CA THR A 135 28.84 12.58 -17.34
C THR A 135 28.18 12.00 -16.08
N VAL A 136 28.01 10.68 -16.03
CA VAL A 136 27.49 9.97 -14.86
C VAL A 136 28.58 9.06 -14.31
N ASP A 137 29.12 9.34 -13.13
CA ASP A 137 30.22 8.57 -12.56
C ASP A 137 29.77 7.18 -12.06
N GLY A 138 28.51 7.06 -11.64
CA GLY A 138 27.92 5.82 -11.12
C GLY A 138 27.20 4.96 -12.15
N ASP A 139 26.33 4.08 -11.65
CA ASP A 139 25.46 3.22 -12.44
C ASP A 139 24.22 3.98 -12.95
N ILE A 140 23.70 3.56 -14.10
CA ILE A 140 22.42 4.01 -14.63
C ILE A 140 21.42 2.86 -14.60
N SER A 141 20.26 3.07 -14.00
CA SER A 141 19.19 2.08 -13.91
C SER A 141 17.86 2.64 -14.38
N VAL A 142 17.22 1.96 -15.34
CA VAL A 142 15.85 2.28 -15.78
C VAL A 142 14.98 1.06 -15.62
N MET A 143 13.91 1.14 -14.83
CA MET A 143 13.01 -0.01 -14.64
C MET A 143 11.99 -0.14 -15.78
N SER A 144 11.36 0.97 -16.18
CA SER A 144 10.34 1.02 -17.23
C SER A 144 10.52 2.27 -18.08
N GLY A 145 11.15 2.12 -19.25
CA GLY A 145 11.47 3.20 -20.19
C GLY A 145 12.68 2.84 -21.06
N ASP A 146 13.04 3.74 -21.96
CA ASP A 146 14.19 3.63 -22.84
C ASP A 146 15.32 4.58 -22.44
N ILE A 147 16.57 4.17 -22.70
CA ILE A 147 17.76 5.01 -22.51
C ILE A 147 18.26 5.45 -23.89
N HIS A 148 18.15 6.74 -24.16
CA HIS A 148 18.72 7.41 -25.33
C HIS A 148 20.03 8.06 -24.92
N ARG A 149 21.15 7.44 -25.30
CA ARG A 149 22.49 7.94 -25.01
C ARG A 149 23.14 8.53 -26.25
N ASP A 150 23.57 9.78 -26.17
CA ASP A 150 24.46 10.38 -27.16
C ASP A 150 25.87 9.75 -27.08
N ARG A 151 26.59 9.73 -28.21
CA ARG A 151 27.87 9.03 -28.34
C ARG A 151 28.94 9.57 -27.40
N ASP A 152 28.87 10.86 -27.10
CA ASP A 152 29.89 11.56 -26.31
C ASP A 152 29.58 11.57 -24.80
N ALA A 153 28.40 11.09 -24.39
CA ALA A 153 28.04 10.97 -22.98
C ALA A 153 28.92 9.92 -22.27
N GLU A 154 29.48 10.26 -21.11
CA GLU A 154 30.35 9.39 -20.31
C GLU A 154 29.58 8.72 -19.17
N ILE A 155 29.81 7.41 -18.99
CA ILE A 155 29.21 6.62 -17.92
C ILE A 155 30.33 5.82 -17.26
N GLY A 156 30.60 6.08 -15.99
CA GLY A 156 31.63 5.42 -15.19
C GLY A 156 31.21 4.02 -14.71
N GLY A 157 29.91 3.79 -14.54
CA GLY A 157 29.35 2.51 -14.11
C GLY A 157 28.72 1.66 -15.21
N SER A 158 27.83 0.76 -14.78
CA SER A 158 27.06 -0.14 -15.62
C SER A 158 25.67 0.42 -15.93
N ILE A 159 25.10 -0.01 -17.06
CA ILE A 159 23.72 0.33 -17.45
C ILE A 159 22.85 -0.89 -17.22
N ILE A 160 21.82 -0.72 -16.38
CA ILE A 160 20.85 -1.76 -16.04
C ILE A 160 19.48 -1.30 -16.53
N ALA A 161 19.03 -1.85 -17.65
CA ALA A 161 17.67 -1.66 -18.13
C ALA A 161 16.78 -2.82 -17.64
N GLY A 162 15.61 -2.47 -17.10
CA GLY A 162 14.58 -3.40 -16.67
C GLY A 162 14.03 -4.18 -17.87
N PRO A 163 13.37 -5.33 -17.61
CA PRO A 163 12.81 -6.14 -18.68
C PRO A 163 11.79 -5.31 -19.46
N LYS A 164 12.10 -4.99 -20.71
CA LYS A 164 11.11 -4.47 -21.66
C LYS A 164 9.97 -5.47 -21.70
N LEU A 165 8.82 -5.11 -21.14
CA LEU A 165 7.62 -5.92 -21.31
C LEU A 165 7.30 -5.88 -22.81
N PRO A 166 7.41 -7.00 -23.54
CA PRO A 166 7.08 -7.00 -24.94
C PRO A 166 5.60 -6.66 -25.06
N GLU A 167 5.25 -5.71 -25.92
CA GLU A 167 3.91 -5.69 -26.47
C GLU A 167 3.70 -7.04 -27.16
N PHE A 168 2.84 -7.91 -26.59
CA PHE A 168 2.64 -9.27 -27.08
C PHE A 168 1.48 -9.32 -28.09
N PRO A 169 1.75 -9.41 -29.39
CA PRO A 169 0.82 -10.06 -30.30
C PRO A 169 1.30 -11.50 -30.57
N GLY A 170 0.78 -12.44 -29.78
CA GLY A 170 0.67 -13.85 -30.16
C GLY A 170 1.95 -14.70 -30.13
N LEU A 171 1.90 -15.77 -29.34
CA LEU A 171 2.26 -17.13 -29.76
C LEU A 171 3.28 -17.20 -30.91
N LEU A 172 4.56 -17.46 -30.63
CA LEU A 172 5.46 -18.36 -31.38
C LEU A 172 6.79 -18.44 -30.58
N GLU A 173 7.04 -19.49 -29.80
CA GLU A 173 7.63 -20.76 -30.27
C GLU A 173 9.16 -20.79 -30.07
N GLY A 174 9.57 -21.30 -28.91
CA GLY A 174 10.55 -22.40 -28.88
C GLY A 174 12.04 -22.09 -28.98
N PHE A 175 12.63 -21.29 -28.07
CA PHE A 175 14.10 -21.23 -27.96
C PHE A 175 14.63 -21.28 -26.52
N PRO A 176 15.49 -22.26 -26.17
CA PRO A 176 16.20 -22.30 -24.90
C PRO A 176 17.57 -21.63 -25.06
N LEU A 177 17.72 -20.39 -24.58
CA LEU A 177 19.01 -19.71 -24.57
C LEU A 177 19.64 -19.79 -23.18
N ARG A 178 20.65 -20.67 -23.08
CA ARG A 178 21.58 -20.77 -21.96
C ARG A 178 22.63 -19.67 -22.11
N ALA A 179 22.69 -18.73 -21.16
CA ALA A 179 23.71 -17.68 -21.15
C ALA A 179 25.11 -18.28 -20.81
N PRO A 180 26.20 -17.83 -21.47
CA PRO A 180 27.55 -18.30 -21.19
C PRO A 180 28.15 -17.61 -19.96
N GLU A 181 28.93 -18.34 -19.17
CA GLU A 181 29.66 -17.81 -18.01
C GLU A 181 30.90 -17.03 -18.48
N LEU A 182 31.03 -15.77 -18.07
CA LEU A 182 32.24 -14.96 -18.29
C LEU A 182 33.18 -15.03 -17.07
N PRO A 183 34.52 -15.05 -17.26
CA PRO A 183 35.48 -15.22 -16.17
C PRO A 183 35.64 -13.95 -15.33
N VAL A 184 35.67 -14.11 -14.00
CA VAL A 184 35.86 -13.02 -13.02
C VAL A 184 37.34 -12.62 -12.95
N LEU A 185 37.66 -11.34 -13.14
CA LEU A 185 39.00 -10.79 -12.86
C LEU A 185 39.12 -10.39 -11.38
N PRO A 186 40.24 -10.69 -10.70
CA PRO A 186 40.40 -10.40 -9.28
C PRO A 186 40.89 -8.95 -9.09
N ILE A 187 40.01 -8.06 -8.64
CA ILE A 187 40.39 -6.71 -8.20
C ILE A 187 40.28 -6.64 -6.68
N GLY A 188 41.45 -6.58 -6.03
CA GLY A 188 41.74 -5.87 -4.79
C GLY A 188 40.74 -5.93 -3.63
N THR A 189 41.09 -6.71 -2.62
CA THR A 189 40.45 -6.90 -1.31
C THR A 189 40.40 -5.66 -0.40
N ALA A 190 39.77 -4.55 -0.82
CA ALA A 190 39.65 -3.35 0.03
C ALA A 190 38.33 -2.56 -0.06
N VAL A 191 37.40 -2.89 -0.97
CA VAL A 191 36.10 -2.19 -1.09
C VAL A 191 34.95 -2.98 -0.42
N GLU A 192 35.20 -4.20 0.05
CA GLU A 192 34.16 -5.12 0.54
C GLU A 192 33.60 -4.81 1.94
N ARG A 193 33.81 -3.60 2.50
CA ARG A 193 33.31 -3.26 3.85
C ARG A 193 32.54 -1.94 3.97
N ALA A 194 32.34 -1.19 2.90
CA ALA A 194 31.48 -0.02 2.93
C ALA A 194 30.37 -0.19 1.89
N VAL A 195 29.16 -0.47 2.38
CA VAL A 195 27.92 -0.55 1.59
C VAL A 195 27.82 -1.80 0.71
N ALA A 196 27.86 -2.98 1.32
CA ALA A 196 26.93 -4.01 0.87
C ALA A 196 25.54 -3.57 1.33
N PRO A 197 24.54 -3.33 0.45
CA PRO A 197 23.15 -3.36 0.89
C PRO A 197 22.96 -4.67 1.67
N PRO A 198 22.16 -4.71 2.77
CA PRO A 198 21.85 -5.97 3.39
C PRO A 198 21.36 -6.87 2.27
N ALA A 199 22.06 -7.99 2.04
CA ALA A 199 21.72 -8.91 0.97
C ALA A 199 20.24 -9.26 1.15
N ALA A 200 19.38 -8.55 0.40
CA ALA A 200 18.01 -8.95 0.23
C ALA A 200 18.17 -10.36 -0.33
N PRO A 201 17.60 -11.39 0.31
CA PRO A 201 17.78 -12.75 -0.15
C PRO A 201 17.37 -12.78 -1.62
N SER A 202 18.36 -12.91 -2.50
CA SER A 202 18.23 -13.00 -3.95
C SER A 202 17.72 -14.41 -4.27
N GLY A 203 16.53 -14.70 -3.77
CA GLY A 203 15.64 -15.67 -4.33
C GLY A 203 14.59 -14.89 -5.08
N ASP A 204 14.42 -15.20 -6.36
CA ASP A 204 13.21 -14.92 -7.14
C ASP A 204 11.93 -15.43 -6.41
N LEU A 205 12.12 -16.31 -5.42
CA LEU A 205 11.13 -16.69 -4.40
C LEU A 205 10.71 -15.57 -3.44
N SER A 206 11.39 -14.43 -3.32
CA SER A 206 11.05 -13.39 -2.33
C SER A 206 9.76 -12.65 -2.69
N GLY A 207 9.46 -12.48 -3.98
CA GLY A 207 8.19 -11.95 -4.48
C GLY A 207 7.06 -12.94 -4.24
N LEU A 208 7.25 -14.20 -4.65
CA LEU A 208 6.29 -15.28 -4.44
C LEU A 208 6.03 -15.54 -2.96
N THR A 209 7.06 -15.56 -2.12
CA THR A 209 6.95 -15.77 -0.67
C THR A 209 6.17 -14.63 -0.02
N ARG A 210 6.43 -13.36 -0.41
CA ARG A 210 5.65 -12.21 0.06
C ARG A 210 4.20 -12.29 -0.42
N PHE A 211 3.95 -12.72 -1.65
CA PHE A 211 2.61 -12.89 -2.18
C PHE A 211 1.85 -14.02 -1.46
N VAL A 212 2.49 -15.17 -1.27
CA VAL A 212 1.94 -16.31 -0.52
C VAL A 212 1.65 -15.90 0.92
N LEU A 213 2.57 -15.18 1.58
CA LEU A 213 2.35 -14.68 2.93
C LEU A 213 1.17 -13.72 3.01
N ARG A 214 0.97 -12.86 1.98
CA ARG A 214 -0.22 -12.00 1.87
C ARG A 214 -1.49 -12.81 1.66
N LEU A 215 -1.47 -13.84 0.83
CA LEU A 215 -2.62 -14.73 0.64
C LEU A 215 -2.98 -15.50 1.91
N VAL A 216 -1.97 -15.97 2.66
CA VAL A 216 -2.16 -16.60 3.97
C VAL A 216 -2.76 -15.59 4.95
N ALA A 217 -2.21 -14.39 5.05
CA ALA A 217 -2.78 -13.34 5.90
C ALA A 217 -4.23 -12.99 5.51
N ALA A 218 -4.51 -12.90 4.20
CA ALA A 218 -5.83 -12.66 3.65
C ALA A 218 -6.84 -13.77 3.97
N SER A 219 -6.40 -15.04 3.92
CA SER A 219 -7.25 -16.19 4.26
C SER A 219 -7.55 -16.24 5.76
N PHE A 220 -6.56 -15.99 6.62
CA PHE A 220 -6.76 -15.86 8.06
C PHE A 220 -7.72 -14.72 8.41
N PHE A 221 -7.54 -13.55 7.78
CA PHE A 221 -8.45 -12.42 7.97
C PHE A 221 -9.89 -12.76 7.57
N THR A 222 -10.06 -13.41 6.41
CA THR A 222 -11.37 -13.88 5.94
C THR A 222 -11.99 -14.85 6.94
N ALA A 223 -11.23 -15.82 7.43
CA ALA A 223 -11.70 -16.79 8.43
C ALA A 223 -12.14 -16.12 9.74
N ILE A 224 -11.41 -15.09 10.21
CA ILE A 224 -11.77 -14.30 11.38
C ILE A 224 -13.09 -13.55 11.14
N VAL A 225 -13.26 -12.89 9.99
CA VAL A 225 -14.49 -12.17 9.66
C VAL A 225 -15.68 -13.13 9.56
N VAL A 226 -15.51 -14.31 8.95
CA VAL A 226 -16.53 -15.36 8.89
C VAL A 226 -16.90 -15.82 10.29
N LEU A 227 -15.92 -16.06 11.17
CA LEU A 227 -16.14 -16.48 12.55
C LEU A 227 -16.91 -15.43 13.35
N ILE A 228 -16.46 -14.16 13.31
CA ILE A 228 -17.09 -13.04 14.02
C ILE A 228 -18.53 -12.85 13.52
N THR A 229 -18.74 -12.85 12.20
CA THR A 229 -20.05 -12.63 11.59
C THR A 229 -21.00 -13.79 11.89
N GLY A 230 -20.52 -15.03 11.79
CA GLY A 230 -21.29 -16.22 12.12
C GLY A 230 -21.66 -16.27 13.62
N LEU A 231 -20.73 -15.90 14.50
CA LEU A 231 -20.99 -15.79 15.93
C LEU A 231 -22.00 -14.69 16.25
N ALA A 232 -21.87 -13.50 15.63
CA ALA A 232 -22.82 -12.41 15.80
C ALA A 232 -24.23 -12.83 15.36
N TYR A 233 -24.35 -13.57 14.25
CA TYR A 233 -25.61 -14.13 13.80
C TYR A 233 -26.18 -15.18 14.75
N TYR A 234 -25.34 -16.05 15.29
CA TYR A 234 -25.75 -17.05 16.26
C TYR A 234 -26.26 -16.39 17.57
N LEU A 235 -25.62 -15.31 18.03
CA LEU A 235 -26.00 -14.59 19.24
C LEU A 235 -27.25 -13.72 19.07
N GLN A 236 -27.42 -13.06 17.92
CA GLN A 236 -28.53 -12.14 17.67
C GLN A 236 -29.12 -12.26 16.26
N PRO A 237 -29.82 -13.38 15.94
CA PRO A 237 -30.36 -13.61 14.61
C PRO A 237 -31.51 -12.63 14.26
N THR A 238 -32.31 -12.23 15.24
CA THR A 238 -33.42 -11.29 15.03
C THR A 238 -32.97 -9.88 14.70
N PHE A 239 -31.76 -9.48 15.14
CA PHE A 239 -31.20 -8.17 14.84
C PHE A 239 -30.80 -8.09 13.36
N ILE A 240 -30.02 -9.06 12.88
CA ILE A 240 -29.55 -9.09 11.48
C ILE A 240 -30.71 -9.20 10.49
N ASN A 241 -31.73 -10.00 10.79
CA ASN A 241 -32.91 -10.12 9.92
C ASN A 241 -33.71 -8.80 9.85
N ARG A 242 -33.71 -7.99 10.91
CA ARG A 242 -34.36 -6.66 10.91
C ARG A 242 -33.61 -5.62 10.07
N ILE A 243 -32.27 -5.63 10.10
CA ILE A 243 -31.44 -4.78 9.22
C ILE A 243 -31.70 -5.11 7.75
N ARG A 244 -31.81 -6.42 7.45
CA ARG A 244 -32.05 -6.92 6.10
C ARG A 244 -33.33 -6.38 5.48
N THR A 245 -34.42 -6.29 6.25
CA THR A 245 -35.67 -5.72 5.75
C THR A 245 -35.54 -4.23 5.41
N SER A 246 -34.82 -3.46 6.22
CA SER A 246 -34.59 -2.02 5.99
C SER A 246 -33.72 -1.73 4.75
N LEU A 247 -32.76 -2.61 4.42
CA LEU A 247 -31.92 -2.50 3.21
C LEU A 247 -32.73 -2.50 1.91
N THR A 248 -33.91 -3.11 1.90
CA THR A 248 -34.71 -3.26 0.67
C THR A 248 -35.64 -2.09 0.38
N GLN A 249 -36.01 -1.29 1.38
CA GLN A 249 -37.06 -0.28 1.26
C GLN A 249 -36.57 1.16 1.05
N GLN A 250 -35.38 1.55 1.54
CA GLN A 250 -34.92 2.95 1.52
C GLN A 250 -33.44 3.09 1.10
N ARG A 251 -33.10 2.59 -0.09
CA ARG A 251 -31.70 2.41 -0.57
C ARG A 251 -30.79 3.65 -0.61
N PRO A 252 -31.20 4.84 -1.10
CA PRO A 252 -30.25 5.93 -1.32
C PRO A 252 -29.91 6.73 -0.04
N LEU A 253 -30.90 6.97 0.82
CA LEU A 253 -30.71 7.76 2.05
C LEU A 253 -29.86 7.02 3.10
N GLY A 254 -30.10 5.72 3.29
CA GLY A 254 -29.29 4.90 4.18
C GLY A 254 -27.83 4.88 3.76
N PHE A 255 -27.55 4.74 2.45
CA PHE A 255 -26.18 4.73 1.93
C PHE A 255 -25.38 6.00 2.27
N VAL A 256 -25.96 7.18 2.06
CA VAL A 256 -25.28 8.46 2.33
C VAL A 256 -24.97 8.61 3.82
N VAL A 257 -25.94 8.31 4.69
CA VAL A 257 -25.77 8.39 6.14
C VAL A 257 -24.73 7.39 6.64
N GLY A 258 -24.77 6.15 6.14
CA GLY A 258 -23.78 5.12 6.47
C GLY A 258 -22.37 5.46 6.00
N LEU A 259 -22.24 6.09 4.83
CA LEU A 259 -20.96 6.53 4.29
C LEU A 259 -20.36 7.68 5.10
N LEU A 260 -21.17 8.69 5.44
CA LEU A 260 -20.74 9.81 6.28
C LEU A 260 -20.24 9.32 7.65
N ILE A 261 -21.01 8.46 8.31
CA ILE A 261 -20.63 7.96 9.64
C ILE A 261 -19.41 7.04 9.59
N SER A 262 -19.32 6.17 8.58
CA SER A 262 -18.15 5.30 8.40
C SER A 262 -16.89 6.13 8.15
N LEU A 263 -16.98 7.18 7.34
CA LEU A 263 -15.87 8.07 7.03
C LEU A 263 -15.45 8.90 8.26
N LEU A 264 -16.42 9.44 9.01
CA LEU A 264 -16.15 10.17 10.26
C LEU A 264 -15.48 9.30 11.32
N LEU A 265 -15.98 8.07 11.55
CA LEU A 265 -15.40 7.15 12.52
C LEU A 265 -14.00 6.69 12.09
N THR A 266 -13.79 6.46 10.80
CA THR A 266 -12.47 6.07 10.26
C THR A 266 -11.48 7.22 10.36
N MET A 267 -11.88 8.45 10.03
CA MET A 267 -11.04 9.65 10.18
C MET A 267 -10.68 9.92 11.64
N PHE A 268 -11.65 9.80 12.56
CA PHE A 268 -11.41 9.96 14.00
C PHE A 268 -10.41 8.92 14.52
N MET A 269 -10.55 7.66 14.09
CA MET A 269 -9.60 6.60 14.41
C MET A 269 -8.21 6.90 13.88
N LEU A 270 -8.10 7.27 12.59
CA LEU A 270 -6.82 7.61 11.98
C LEU A 270 -6.16 8.77 12.72
N LEU A 271 -6.91 9.82 13.08
CA LEU A 271 -6.40 10.97 13.82
C LEU A 271 -5.88 10.59 15.21
N VAL A 272 -6.58 9.71 15.93
CA VAL A 272 -6.14 9.23 17.25
C VAL A 272 -4.88 8.36 17.11
N LEU A 273 -4.84 7.44 16.14
CA LEU A 273 -3.70 6.55 15.93
C LEU A 273 -2.47 7.26 15.31
N SER A 274 -2.69 8.28 14.48
CA SER A 274 -1.62 9.05 13.84
C SER A 274 -1.05 10.14 14.75
N SER A 275 -1.72 10.43 15.87
CA SER A 275 -1.23 11.40 16.82
C SER A 275 0.09 10.89 17.42
N LYS A 276 1.20 11.61 17.17
CA LYS A 276 2.52 11.32 17.77
C LYS A 276 2.54 11.52 19.29
N SER A 277 1.49 12.13 19.86
CA SER A 277 1.39 12.43 21.28
C SER A 277 0.71 11.31 22.04
N TRP A 278 1.51 10.51 22.74
CA TRP A 278 1.05 9.39 23.56
C TRP A 278 0.07 9.84 24.66
N PHE A 279 0.24 11.06 25.17
CA PHE A 279 -0.62 11.64 26.20
C PHE A 279 -2.05 11.89 25.71
N LEU A 280 -2.21 12.39 24.48
CA LEU A 280 -3.53 12.60 23.90
C LEU A 280 -4.23 11.27 23.58
N ALA A 281 -3.47 10.30 23.07
CA ALA A 281 -3.97 8.96 22.77
C ALA A 281 -4.51 8.24 24.03
N ILE A 282 -3.85 8.39 25.19
CA ILE A 282 -4.30 7.80 26.46
C ILE A 282 -5.58 8.48 26.97
N CYS A 283 -5.65 9.81 26.92
CA CYS A 283 -6.85 10.55 27.37
C CYS A 283 -8.07 10.25 26.50
N LEU A 284 -7.89 10.10 25.19
CA LEU A 284 -8.96 9.75 24.25
C LEU A 284 -9.16 8.24 24.08
N ALA A 285 -8.33 7.39 24.69
CA ALA A 285 -8.45 5.93 24.61
C ALA A 285 -9.84 5.38 24.95
N PRO A 286 -10.53 5.79 26.04
CA PRO A 286 -11.86 5.24 26.31
C PRO A 286 -12.89 5.66 25.23
N LEU A 287 -12.76 6.88 24.71
CA LEU A 287 -13.63 7.40 23.66
C LEU A 287 -13.36 6.69 22.33
N SER A 288 -12.09 6.43 22.00
CA SER A 288 -11.71 5.67 20.82
C SER A 288 -12.19 4.22 20.93
N ILE A 289 -11.98 3.54 22.06
CA ILE A 289 -12.50 2.17 22.25
C ILE A 289 -14.01 2.11 22.03
N LEU A 290 -14.78 3.08 22.56
CA LEU A 290 -16.22 3.15 22.34
C LEU A 290 -16.57 3.35 20.86
N ALA A 291 -15.87 4.27 20.18
CA ALA A 291 -16.04 4.51 18.75
C ALA A 291 -15.68 3.27 17.91
N LEU A 292 -14.64 2.52 18.29
CA LEU A 292 -14.22 1.28 17.63
C LEU A 292 -15.29 0.20 17.80
N LEU A 293 -15.83 0.03 19.01
CA LEU A 293 -16.90 -0.93 19.27
C LEU A 293 -18.16 -0.59 18.47
N LEU A 294 -18.54 0.69 18.44
CA LEU A 294 -19.68 1.16 17.64
C LEU A 294 -19.45 0.89 16.15
N PHE A 295 -18.26 1.23 15.64
CA PHE A 295 -17.88 0.95 14.26
C PHE A 295 -17.95 -0.55 13.96
N LEU A 296 -17.43 -1.41 14.84
CA LEU A 296 -17.41 -2.85 14.62
C LEU A 296 -18.83 -3.44 14.63
N ILE A 297 -19.70 -3.00 15.55
CA ILE A 297 -21.10 -3.45 15.62
C ILE A 297 -21.86 -3.03 14.36
N LEU A 298 -21.76 -1.76 13.97
CA LEU A 298 -22.48 -1.22 12.81
C LEU A 298 -22.04 -1.91 11.51
N ASN A 299 -20.73 -2.03 11.30
CA ASN A 299 -20.20 -2.63 10.08
C ASN A 299 -20.41 -4.14 10.05
N THR A 300 -20.29 -4.86 11.16
CA THR A 300 -20.52 -6.32 11.18
C THR A 300 -21.99 -6.65 10.91
N GLY A 301 -22.94 -5.94 11.54
CA GLY A 301 -24.37 -6.16 11.32
C GLY A 301 -24.78 -5.86 9.87
N GLY A 302 -24.30 -4.75 9.33
CA GLY A 302 -24.50 -4.36 7.95
C GLY A 302 -23.90 -5.35 6.94
N TRP A 303 -22.65 -5.74 7.16
CA TRP A 303 -21.94 -6.73 6.35
C TRP A 303 -22.65 -8.09 6.34
N ALA A 304 -23.15 -8.54 7.48
CA ALA A 304 -23.89 -9.79 7.61
C ALA A 304 -25.19 -9.78 6.79
N ALA A 305 -25.95 -8.69 6.86
CA ALA A 305 -27.22 -8.55 6.13
C ALA A 305 -27.02 -8.51 4.60
N LEU A 306 -25.98 -7.82 4.14
CA LEU A 306 -25.56 -7.82 2.73
C LEU A 306 -25.12 -9.21 2.28
N SER A 307 -24.27 -9.86 3.08
CA SER A 307 -23.75 -11.21 2.79
C SER A 307 -24.85 -12.26 2.70
N LEU A 308 -25.86 -12.21 3.57
CA LEU A 308 -27.05 -13.07 3.46
C LEU A 308 -27.74 -12.93 2.10
N THR A 309 -27.91 -11.69 1.63
CA THR A 309 -28.59 -11.40 0.36
C THR A 309 -27.77 -11.90 -0.82
N VAL A 310 -26.44 -11.72 -0.78
CA VAL A 310 -25.52 -12.22 -1.81
C VAL A 310 -25.47 -13.75 -1.81
N GLY A 311 -25.38 -14.37 -0.63
CA GLY A 311 -25.33 -15.82 -0.48
C GLY A 311 -26.60 -16.51 -0.98
N GLU A 312 -27.79 -15.96 -0.71
CA GLU A 312 -29.04 -16.48 -1.28
C GLU A 312 -29.07 -16.38 -2.81
N ARG A 313 -28.54 -15.30 -3.40
CA ARG A 313 -28.41 -15.20 -4.86
C ARG A 313 -27.49 -16.28 -5.41
N ILE A 314 -26.33 -16.50 -4.77
CA ILE A 314 -25.38 -17.56 -5.17
C ILE A 314 -26.03 -18.96 -5.09
N LEU A 315 -26.74 -19.27 -4.01
CA LEU A 315 -27.46 -20.54 -3.84
C LEU A 315 -28.59 -20.71 -4.85
N ALA A 316 -29.30 -19.63 -5.19
CA ALA A 316 -30.34 -19.66 -6.22
C ALA A 316 -29.75 -19.99 -7.60
N PHE A 317 -28.57 -19.45 -7.94
CA PHE A 317 -27.87 -19.80 -9.18
C PHE A 317 -27.43 -21.27 -9.22
N THR A 318 -27.02 -21.85 -8.10
CA THR A 318 -26.60 -23.26 -8.01
C THR A 318 -27.76 -24.25 -7.84
N LYS A 319 -29.01 -23.77 -7.84
CA LYS A 319 -30.26 -24.55 -7.61
C LYS A 319 -30.30 -25.28 -6.25
N MET A 320 -29.39 -24.99 -5.34
CA MET A 320 -29.40 -25.57 -3.99
C MET A 320 -30.32 -24.73 -3.10
N ARG A 321 -31.43 -25.32 -2.64
CA ARG A 321 -32.32 -24.69 -1.66
C ARG A 321 -32.05 -25.24 -0.28
N THR A 322 -31.61 -24.36 0.61
CA THR A 322 -31.37 -24.69 2.02
C THR A 322 -32.43 -24.03 2.88
N THR A 323 -32.98 -24.77 3.86
CA THR A 323 -33.92 -24.24 4.85
C THR A 323 -33.25 -23.49 6.00
N GLN A 324 -31.94 -23.69 6.21
CA GLN A 324 -31.18 -23.05 7.27
C GLN A 324 -30.59 -21.70 6.81
N PRO A 325 -30.87 -20.58 7.49
CA PRO A 325 -30.40 -19.25 7.10
C PRO A 325 -28.91 -19.02 7.38
N LEU A 326 -28.25 -19.91 8.12
CA LEU A 326 -26.81 -19.81 8.40
C LEU A 326 -25.95 -20.12 7.16
N ILE A 327 -26.37 -21.05 6.31
CA ILE A 327 -25.63 -21.48 5.12
C ILE A 327 -25.48 -20.35 4.09
N PRO A 328 -26.54 -19.62 3.67
CA PRO A 328 -26.38 -18.47 2.77
C PRO A 328 -25.49 -17.39 3.38
N LEU A 329 -25.57 -17.14 4.69
CA LEU A 329 -24.68 -16.17 5.36
C LEU A 329 -23.21 -16.55 5.16
N LEU A 330 -22.83 -17.78 5.51
CA LEU A 330 -21.44 -18.23 5.44
C LEU A 330 -20.89 -18.19 4.01
N ILE A 331 -21.69 -18.62 3.03
CA ILE A 331 -21.31 -18.56 1.61
C ILE A 331 -21.12 -17.10 1.18
N GLY A 332 -22.06 -16.22 1.52
CA GLY A 332 -21.99 -14.81 1.15
C GLY A 332 -20.81 -14.08 1.78
N VAL A 333 -20.58 -14.27 3.09
CA VAL A 333 -19.46 -13.63 3.81
C VAL A 333 -18.13 -14.12 3.25
N THR A 334 -18.00 -15.44 3.03
CA THR A 334 -16.77 -16.02 2.46
C THR A 334 -16.51 -15.49 1.06
N ALA A 335 -17.53 -15.42 0.20
CA ALA A 335 -17.40 -14.91 -1.15
C ALA A 335 -17.05 -13.42 -1.19
N MET A 336 -17.79 -12.58 -0.45
CA MET A 336 -17.56 -11.13 -0.43
C MET A 336 -16.22 -10.77 0.21
N THR A 337 -15.95 -11.27 1.43
CA THR A 337 -14.70 -10.95 2.14
C THR A 337 -13.51 -11.58 1.44
N GLY A 338 -13.63 -12.84 0.98
CA GLY A 338 -12.58 -13.53 0.26
C GLY A 338 -12.18 -12.83 -1.04
N LEU A 339 -13.14 -12.33 -1.82
CA LEU A 339 -12.86 -11.56 -3.04
C LEU A 339 -12.08 -10.28 -2.72
N LEU A 340 -12.50 -9.52 -1.72
CA LEU A 340 -11.82 -8.27 -1.33
C LEU A 340 -10.43 -8.53 -0.76
N SER A 341 -10.29 -9.56 0.08
CA SER A 341 -9.01 -9.97 0.63
C SER A 341 -8.06 -10.48 -0.45
N PHE A 342 -8.58 -11.14 -1.50
CA PHE A 342 -7.81 -11.54 -2.67
C PHE A 342 -7.33 -10.33 -3.47
N VAL A 343 -8.21 -9.38 -3.79
CA VAL A 343 -7.84 -8.13 -4.51
C VAL A 343 -6.79 -7.35 -3.72
N TRP A 344 -6.92 -7.29 -2.39
CA TRP A 344 -5.91 -6.67 -1.52
C TRP A 344 -4.56 -7.42 -1.55
N ALA A 345 -4.58 -8.76 -1.61
CA ALA A 345 -3.37 -9.57 -1.64
C ALA A 345 -2.55 -9.42 -2.93
N LEU A 346 -3.21 -9.10 -4.07
CA LEU A 346 -2.55 -8.79 -5.34
C LEU A 346 -1.54 -7.63 -5.22
N GLY A 347 -1.76 -6.70 -4.28
CA GLY A 347 -0.83 -5.60 -4.01
C GLY A 347 -0.86 -4.49 -5.08
N GLY A 348 0.13 -3.59 -5.02
CA GLY A 348 0.24 -2.45 -5.93
C GLY A 348 -0.99 -1.55 -5.93
N CYS A 349 -1.40 -1.11 -7.12
CA CYS A 349 -2.56 -0.25 -7.36
C CYS A 349 -3.91 -0.88 -6.95
N MET A 350 -3.97 -2.20 -6.73
CA MET A 350 -5.21 -2.89 -6.36
C MET A 350 -5.57 -2.73 -4.87
N ARG A 351 -4.61 -2.36 -4.02
CA ARG A 351 -4.86 -2.11 -2.59
C ARG A 351 -5.86 -0.99 -2.32
N PRO A 352 -5.70 0.24 -2.86
CA PRO A 352 -6.69 1.30 -2.66
C PRO A 352 -8.06 0.91 -3.21
N VAL A 353 -8.12 0.17 -4.32
CA VAL A 353 -9.38 -0.35 -4.87
C VAL A 353 -10.08 -1.29 -3.90
N ALA A 354 -9.35 -2.21 -3.27
CA ALA A 354 -9.91 -3.10 -2.24
C ALA A 354 -10.43 -2.33 -1.01
N TYR A 355 -9.72 -1.28 -0.57
CA TYR A 355 -10.17 -0.43 0.53
C TYR A 355 -11.43 0.36 0.17
N LEU A 356 -11.49 0.96 -1.02
CA LEU A 356 -12.66 1.68 -1.50
C LEU A 356 -13.87 0.75 -1.62
N ALA A 357 -13.69 -0.44 -2.17
CA ALA A 357 -14.74 -1.44 -2.29
C ALA A 357 -15.24 -1.90 -0.90
N MET A 358 -14.33 -2.11 0.06
CA MET A 358 -14.70 -2.38 1.46
C MET A 358 -15.49 -1.23 2.09
N LEU A 359 -15.10 0.02 1.86
CA LEU A 359 -15.77 1.19 2.41
C LEU A 359 -17.19 1.35 1.84
N VAL A 360 -17.37 1.15 0.54
CA VAL A 360 -18.69 1.21 -0.12
C VAL A 360 -19.60 0.08 0.35
N LEU A 361 -19.08 -1.13 0.51
CA LEU A 361 -19.87 -2.27 0.94
C LEU A 361 -20.25 -2.18 2.43
N THR A 362 -19.34 -1.70 3.27
CA THR A 362 -19.61 -1.54 4.70
C THR A 362 -20.56 -0.36 4.98
N SER A 363 -20.48 0.73 4.21
CA SER A 363 -21.38 1.88 4.32
C SER A 363 -22.83 1.57 3.96
N LEU A 364 -23.05 0.72 2.94
CA LEU A 364 -24.39 0.21 2.61
C LEU A 364 -25.03 -0.50 3.81
N GLY A 365 -24.23 -1.26 4.54
CA GLY A 365 -24.69 -2.03 5.69
C GLY A 365 -24.97 -1.18 6.94
N SER A 366 -24.06 -0.26 7.27
CA SER A 366 -24.20 0.61 8.46
C SER A 366 -25.35 1.62 8.32
N GLY A 367 -25.62 2.07 7.10
CA GLY A 367 -26.74 2.98 6.79
C GLY A 367 -28.12 2.44 7.11
N ALA A 368 -28.34 1.15 6.83
CA ALA A 368 -29.63 0.50 7.07
C ALA A 368 -29.97 0.36 8.55
N LEU A 369 -28.95 0.22 9.40
CA LEU A 369 -29.09 0.14 10.85
C LEU A 369 -29.64 1.44 11.45
N ILE A 370 -29.17 2.57 10.96
CA ILE A 370 -29.50 3.89 11.51
C ILE A 370 -30.93 4.27 11.13
N MET A 371 -31.31 4.03 9.87
CA MET A 371 -32.69 4.26 9.41
C MET A 371 -33.70 3.41 10.20
N GLN A 372 -33.30 2.22 10.66
CA GLN A 372 -34.16 1.38 11.50
C GLN A 372 -34.36 1.94 12.92
N GLN A 373 -33.48 2.82 13.42
CA GLN A 373 -33.67 3.45 14.74
C GLN A 373 -34.46 4.75 14.66
N MET A 374 -34.49 5.38 13.49
CA MET A 374 -35.24 6.62 13.25
C MET A 374 -36.73 6.40 12.92
N ASN A 375 -37.10 5.15 12.65
CA ASN A 375 -38.42 4.72 12.21
C ASN A 375 -39.01 3.73 13.20
#